data_AF-A0A538QHP1-F1
#
_entry.id   AF-A0A538QHP1-F1
#
_cell.length_a   1.000
_cell.length_b   1.000
_cell.length_c   1.000
_cell.angle_alpha   90.00
_cell.angle_beta   90.00
_cell.angle_gamma   90.00
#
_symmetry.space_group_name_H-M   'P 1'
#
loop_
_entity.id
_entity.type
_entity.pdbx_description
1 polymer ?
#
loop_
_entity_poly.entity_id
_entity_poly.type
_entity_poly.pdbx_seq_one_letter_code
_entity_poly.pdbx_strand_id
1 'polypeptide(L)'
;MPVRPRECVARVTATRVLTPDVLEADLAMVEPATLAFDAGQWVSVPFGPKTVRAYSIASSPRAPALITLCADVAPGGIGSAWFRGLRPGQDVRFKGPLGGFVLDPGDARRLVLVAEEIGIVPIRSIAGELAAAGFERPTTLVYSARDPAAPTVDELVTDVAALVAYVAGGAATIDAVRAVLTGKGLERKAVKWEKFW
;
A
#
# COMPACT_ATOMS: atom_id res chain seq x y z
N MET A 1 -11.24 3.50 16.68
CA MET A 1 -11.10 2.05 16.92
C MET A 1 -10.88 1.35 15.58
N PRO A 2 -9.99 0.36 15.49
CA PRO A 2 -9.67 -0.28 14.22
C PRO A 2 -10.90 -0.98 13.63
N VAL A 3 -11.12 -0.80 12.33
CA VAL A 3 -12.24 -1.43 11.62
C VAL A 3 -12.03 -2.94 11.63
N ARG A 4 -13.03 -3.70 12.08
CA ARG A 4 -12.94 -5.16 12.07
C ARG A 4 -13.02 -5.68 10.63
N PRO A 5 -12.09 -6.58 10.22
CA PRO A 5 -12.17 -7.21 8.91
C PRO A 5 -13.47 -7.99 8.76
N ARG A 6 -14.10 -7.87 7.60
CA ARG A 6 -15.35 -8.57 7.26
C ARG A 6 -15.34 -9.05 5.82
N GLU A 7 -16.20 -10.02 5.52
CA GLU A 7 -16.46 -10.43 4.14
C GLU A 7 -17.13 -9.29 3.39
N CYS A 8 -16.67 -9.06 2.16
CA CYS A 8 -17.11 -8.00 1.30
C CYS A 8 -17.38 -8.53 -0.11
N VAL A 9 -18.34 -7.91 -0.78
CA VAL A 9 -18.60 -8.02 -2.22
C VAL A 9 -18.42 -6.64 -2.82
N ALA A 10 -17.67 -6.56 -3.92
CA ALA A 10 -17.58 -5.36 -4.73
C ALA A 10 -17.70 -5.72 -6.21
N ARG A 11 -18.06 -4.74 -7.03
CA ARG A 11 -18.16 -4.90 -8.48
C ARG A 11 -17.03 -4.18 -9.16
N VAL A 12 -16.34 -4.87 -10.06
CA VAL A 12 -15.34 -4.25 -10.93
C VAL A 12 -16.06 -3.22 -11.81
N THR A 13 -15.59 -1.99 -11.79
CA THR A 13 -16.12 -0.89 -12.60
C THR A 13 -15.17 -0.51 -13.73
N ALA A 14 -13.86 -0.64 -13.49
CA ALA A 14 -12.84 -0.40 -14.49
C ALA A 14 -11.63 -1.32 -14.25
N THR A 15 -10.90 -1.63 -15.31
CA THR A 15 -9.58 -2.22 -15.26
C THR A 15 -8.63 -1.43 -16.16
N ARG A 16 -7.37 -1.28 -15.75
CA ARG A 16 -6.35 -0.52 -16.49
C ARG A 16 -5.03 -1.27 -16.48
N VAL A 17 -4.32 -1.18 -17.61
CA VAL A 17 -2.92 -1.62 -17.73
C VAL A 17 -2.06 -0.40 -17.48
N LEU A 18 -1.33 -0.37 -16.36
CA LEU A 18 -0.44 0.76 -16.03
C LEU A 18 0.94 0.55 -16.65
N THR A 19 1.42 -0.70 -16.60
CA THR A 19 2.62 -1.18 -17.31
C THR A 19 2.32 -2.60 -17.82
N PRO A 20 3.19 -3.24 -18.64
CA PRO A 20 2.97 -4.62 -19.09
C PRO A 20 2.69 -5.61 -17.95
N ASP A 21 3.25 -5.36 -16.77
CA ASP A 21 3.16 -6.23 -15.60
C ASP A 21 2.38 -5.64 -14.42
N VAL A 22 1.96 -4.37 -14.47
CA VAL A 22 1.18 -3.75 -13.39
C VAL A 22 -0.21 -3.39 -13.86
N LEU A 23 -1.20 -3.98 -13.20
CA LEU A 23 -2.62 -3.79 -13.49
C LEU A 23 -3.33 -3.09 -12.33
N GLU A 24 -4.36 -2.33 -12.67
CA GLU A 24 -5.23 -1.64 -11.72
C GLU A 24 -6.69 -2.05 -11.96
N ALA A 25 -7.48 -2.12 -10.88
CA ALA A 25 -8.91 -2.33 -10.95
C ALA A 25 -9.65 -1.46 -9.93
N ASP A 26 -10.71 -0.77 -10.38
CA ASP A 26 -11.62 -0.02 -9.52
C ASP A 26 -12.81 -0.89 -9.15
N LEU A 27 -13.11 -0.97 -7.85
CA LEU A 27 -14.14 -1.82 -7.28
C LEU A 27 -15.17 -0.97 -6.53
N ALA A 28 -16.39 -0.92 -7.04
CA ALA A 28 -17.51 -0.30 -6.34
C ALA A 28 -18.05 -1.27 -5.28
N MET A 29 -18.09 -0.83 -4.03
CA MET A 29 -18.55 -1.65 -2.90
C MET A 29 -20.04 -1.98 -3.05
N VAL A 30 -20.39 -3.26 -2.90
CA VAL A 30 -21.78 -3.76 -3.00
C VAL A 30 -22.29 -4.13 -1.61
N GLU A 31 -21.56 -5.00 -0.91
CA GLU A 31 -21.93 -5.45 0.43
C GLU A 31 -20.68 -5.58 1.31
N PRO A 32 -20.56 -4.80 2.41
CA PRO A 32 -21.33 -3.59 2.68
C PRO A 32 -21.15 -2.55 1.57
N ALA A 33 -22.06 -1.56 1.49
CA ALA A 33 -22.00 -0.47 0.49
C ALA A 33 -20.75 0.43 0.61
N THR A 34 -19.99 0.31 1.70
CA THR A 34 -18.74 1.03 1.91
C THR A 34 -17.75 0.17 2.69
N LEU A 35 -16.47 0.27 2.35
CA LEU A 35 -15.37 -0.27 3.14
C LEU A 35 -14.66 0.89 3.85
N ALA A 36 -14.80 0.98 5.17
CA ALA A 36 -13.93 1.84 5.97
C ALA A 36 -12.57 1.16 6.16
N PHE A 37 -11.49 1.87 5.92
CA PHE A 37 -10.11 1.38 6.06
C PHE A 37 -9.16 2.56 6.36
N ASP A 38 -7.96 2.25 6.82
CA ASP A 38 -6.87 3.21 7.02
C ASP A 38 -5.89 3.15 5.84
N ALA A 39 -5.32 4.29 5.46
CA ALA A 39 -4.41 4.37 4.31
C ALA A 39 -3.18 3.48 4.50
N GLY A 40 -2.94 2.59 3.53
CA GLY A 40 -1.90 1.56 3.58
C GLY A 40 -2.41 0.13 3.83
N GLN A 41 -3.69 -0.05 4.15
CA GLN A 41 -4.31 -1.37 4.31
C GLN A 41 -4.55 -2.12 2.99
N TRP A 42 -4.80 -3.42 3.11
CA TRP A 42 -5.00 -4.35 2.01
C TRP A 42 -6.25 -5.24 2.21
N VAL A 43 -6.66 -5.93 1.14
CA VAL A 43 -7.77 -6.91 1.16
C VAL A 43 -7.27 -8.31 0.84
N SER A 44 -7.91 -9.33 1.41
CA SER A 44 -7.62 -10.74 1.18
C SER A 44 -8.61 -11.34 0.20
N VAL A 45 -8.13 -11.81 -0.96
CA VAL A 45 -8.94 -12.50 -1.96
C VAL A 45 -8.72 -14.01 -1.84
N PRO A 46 -9.78 -14.81 -1.64
CA PRO A 46 -9.67 -16.27 -1.54
C PRO A 46 -9.62 -16.94 -2.92
N PHE A 47 -8.77 -17.96 -3.03
CA PHE A 47 -8.55 -18.82 -4.20
C PHE A 47 -8.79 -20.29 -3.85
N GLY A 48 -9.82 -20.53 -3.04
CA GLY A 48 -10.15 -21.83 -2.44
C GLY A 48 -9.93 -21.86 -0.92
N PRO A 49 -10.16 -23.01 -0.26
CA PRO A 49 -10.24 -23.07 1.21
C PRO A 49 -8.94 -22.74 1.96
N LYS A 50 -7.79 -22.92 1.32
CA LYS A 50 -6.46 -22.80 1.95
C LYS A 50 -5.55 -21.78 1.26
N THR A 51 -6.05 -21.08 0.24
CA THR A 51 -5.23 -20.19 -0.58
C THR A 51 -5.87 -18.83 -0.60
N VAL A 52 -5.11 -17.81 -0.19
CA VAL A 52 -5.52 -16.41 -0.27
C VAL A 52 -4.38 -15.57 -0.88
N ARG A 53 -4.70 -14.41 -1.44
CA ARG A 53 -3.71 -13.37 -1.78
C ARG A 53 -4.11 -12.03 -1.20
N ALA A 54 -3.11 -11.28 -0.78
CA ALA A 54 -3.27 -9.90 -0.34
C ALA A 54 -3.15 -8.96 -1.55
N TYR A 55 -4.02 -7.96 -1.61
CA TYR A 55 -3.96 -6.86 -2.57
C TYR A 55 -4.09 -5.55 -1.82
N SER A 56 -3.06 -4.70 -1.91
CA SER A 56 -3.08 -3.39 -1.27
C SER A 56 -4.12 -2.48 -1.91
N ILE A 57 -4.80 -1.70 -1.08
CA ILE A 57 -5.74 -0.67 -1.55
C ILE A 57 -4.90 0.54 -1.95
N ALA A 58 -5.03 0.97 -3.20
CA ALA A 58 -4.31 2.11 -3.78
C ALA A 58 -5.03 3.45 -3.57
N SER A 59 -6.36 3.41 -3.45
CA SER A 59 -7.19 4.61 -3.29
C SER A 59 -7.09 5.18 -1.87
N SER A 60 -7.47 6.45 -1.72
CA SER A 60 -7.61 7.10 -0.42
C SER A 60 -8.84 6.54 0.33
N PRO A 61 -8.78 6.41 1.67
CA PRO A 61 -9.92 5.99 2.48
C PRO A 61 -11.07 7.01 2.53
N ARG A 62 -10.89 8.22 1.98
CA ARG A 62 -11.94 9.26 1.88
C ARG A 62 -13.07 8.91 0.91
N ALA A 63 -12.87 7.94 0.02
CA ALA A 63 -13.89 7.46 -0.92
C ALA A 63 -14.27 5.98 -0.65
N PRO A 64 -14.91 5.67 0.49
CA PRO A 64 -15.06 4.28 0.96
C PRO A 64 -16.03 3.44 0.14
N ALA A 65 -16.80 4.03 -0.78
CA ALA A 65 -17.70 3.31 -1.70
C ALA A 65 -16.98 2.78 -2.96
N LEU A 66 -15.75 3.25 -3.24
CA LEU A 66 -14.97 2.86 -4.41
C LEU A 66 -13.51 2.64 -3.98
N ILE A 67 -13.06 1.39 -4.01
CA ILE A 67 -11.66 1.07 -3.72
C ILE A 67 -10.91 0.74 -5.01
N THR A 68 -9.66 1.17 -5.10
CA THR A 68 -8.78 0.80 -6.22
C THR A 68 -7.77 -0.22 -5.73
N LEU A 69 -7.64 -1.34 -6.45
CA LEU A 69 -6.57 -2.32 -6.23
C LEU A 69 -5.53 -2.19 -7.34
N CYS A 70 -4.28 -2.45 -7.02
CA CYS A 70 -3.19 -2.51 -7.99
C CYS A 70 -2.29 -3.71 -7.69
N ALA A 71 -1.85 -4.41 -8.73
CA ALA A 71 -1.10 -5.66 -8.60
C ALA A 71 -0.01 -5.78 -9.67
N ASP A 72 1.15 -6.25 -9.23
CA ASP A 72 2.16 -6.83 -10.12
C ASP A 72 1.72 -8.25 -10.48
N VAL A 73 1.59 -8.48 -11.78
CA VAL A 73 1.15 -9.74 -12.38
C VAL A 73 2.29 -10.49 -13.08
N ALA A 74 3.53 -9.97 -13.10
CA ALA A 74 4.71 -10.65 -13.63
C ALA A 74 4.89 -12.08 -13.08
N PRO A 75 4.65 -12.37 -11.77
CA PRO A 75 4.87 -13.72 -11.23
C PRO A 75 4.02 -14.83 -11.87
N GLY A 76 2.96 -14.48 -12.60
CA GLY A 76 2.17 -15.45 -13.39
C GLY A 76 1.37 -16.47 -12.58
N GLY A 77 1.37 -16.38 -11.24
CA GLY A 77 0.65 -17.31 -10.36
C GLY A 77 -0.86 -17.08 -10.34
N ILE A 78 -1.57 -17.84 -9.50
CA ILE A 78 -3.05 -17.82 -9.42
C ILE A 78 -3.63 -16.42 -9.18
N GLY A 79 -2.99 -15.61 -8.32
CA GLY A 79 -3.41 -14.22 -8.08
C GLY A 79 -3.18 -13.32 -9.29
N SER A 80 -2.09 -13.51 -10.01
CA SER A 80 -1.77 -12.76 -11.24
C SER A 80 -2.76 -13.11 -12.36
N ALA A 81 -3.08 -14.40 -12.54
CA ALA A 81 -4.07 -14.85 -13.50
C ALA A 81 -5.48 -14.32 -13.18
N TRP A 82 -5.87 -14.35 -11.90
CA TRP A 82 -7.14 -13.78 -11.46
C TRP A 82 -7.23 -12.28 -11.73
N PHE A 83 -6.20 -11.51 -11.39
CA PHE A 83 -6.21 -10.07 -11.59
C PHE A 83 -6.28 -9.72 -13.09
N ARG A 84 -5.52 -10.43 -13.95
CA ARG A 84 -5.64 -10.31 -15.42
C ARG A 84 -7.03 -10.66 -15.94
N GLY A 85 -7.75 -11.54 -15.24
CA GLY A 85 -9.09 -12.00 -15.60
C GLY A 85 -10.22 -11.03 -15.22
N LEU A 86 -9.96 -10.00 -14.41
CA LEU A 86 -10.98 -9.06 -13.98
C LEU A 86 -11.59 -8.31 -15.17
N ARG A 87 -12.92 -8.18 -15.17
CA ARG A 87 -13.68 -7.44 -16.19
C ARG A 87 -14.73 -6.53 -15.53
N PRO A 88 -14.99 -5.32 -16.07
CA PRO A 88 -16.11 -4.51 -15.62
C PRO A 88 -17.42 -5.30 -15.59
N GLY A 89 -18.22 -5.09 -14.53
CA GLY A 89 -19.46 -5.82 -14.26
C GLY A 89 -19.29 -7.09 -13.42
N GLN A 90 -18.07 -7.60 -13.27
CA GLN A 90 -17.79 -8.79 -12.47
C GLN A 90 -17.85 -8.49 -10.96
N ASP A 91 -18.49 -9.37 -10.20
CA ASP A 91 -18.42 -9.34 -8.74
C ASP A 91 -17.16 -10.03 -8.22
N VAL A 92 -16.52 -9.40 -7.26
CA VAL A 92 -15.34 -9.89 -6.54
C VAL A 92 -15.64 -9.97 -5.05
N ARG A 93 -15.25 -11.10 -4.45
CA ARG A 93 -15.38 -11.36 -3.01
C ARG A 93 -14.02 -11.29 -2.35
N PHE A 94 -13.94 -10.61 -1.22
CA PHE A 94 -12.71 -10.50 -0.44
C PHE A 94 -13.02 -10.22 1.03
N LYS A 95 -12.03 -10.39 1.89
CA LYS A 95 -12.08 -9.99 3.29
C LYS A 95 -11.23 -8.75 3.53
N GLY A 96 -11.78 -7.76 4.23
CA GLY A 96 -11.03 -6.54 4.52
C GLY A 96 -11.74 -5.57 5.47
N PRO A 97 -11.05 -4.47 5.85
CA PRO A 97 -9.64 -4.23 5.55
C PRO A 97 -8.72 -5.05 6.47
N LEU A 98 -7.46 -5.25 6.05
CA LEU A 98 -6.41 -5.98 6.77
C LEU A 98 -5.09 -5.20 6.69
N GLY A 99 -4.12 -5.54 7.54
CA GLY A 99 -2.80 -4.91 7.57
C GLY A 99 -2.64 -3.85 8.66
N GLY A 100 -1.39 -3.69 9.12
CA GLY A 100 -0.99 -2.76 10.18
C GLY A 100 -0.04 -1.65 9.73
N PHE A 101 0.39 -1.67 8.47
CA PHE A 101 1.13 -0.57 7.84
C PHE A 101 0.16 0.56 7.48
N VAL A 102 -0.12 1.41 8.46
CA VAL A 102 -1.13 2.46 8.33
C VAL A 102 -0.59 3.83 8.70
N LEU A 103 -1.03 4.85 7.97
CA LEU A 103 -0.80 6.24 8.34
C LEU A 103 -1.47 6.54 9.69
N ASP A 104 -0.74 7.15 10.62
CA ASP A 104 -1.34 7.75 11.82
C ASP A 104 -1.72 9.20 11.52
N PRO A 105 -3.02 9.54 11.40
CA PRO A 105 -3.44 10.91 11.06
C PRO A 105 -3.14 11.92 12.18
N GLY A 106 -2.83 11.49 13.40
CA GLY A 106 -2.44 12.36 14.50
C GLY A 106 -0.94 12.68 14.55
N ASP A 107 -0.13 12.02 13.72
CA ASP A 107 1.32 12.17 13.73
C ASP A 107 1.76 13.36 12.86
N ALA A 108 2.24 14.42 13.51
CA ALA A 108 2.70 15.65 12.85
C ALA A 108 4.21 15.63 12.49
N ARG A 109 4.87 14.47 12.56
CA ARG A 109 6.26 14.29 12.14
C ARG A 109 6.42 14.41 10.63
N ARG A 110 7.61 14.80 10.18
CA ARG A 110 8.00 14.73 8.76
C ARG A 110 7.99 13.28 8.30
N LEU A 111 7.75 13.06 7.01
CA LEU A 111 7.57 11.74 6.42
C LEU A 111 8.68 11.40 5.44
N VAL A 112 9.17 10.18 5.50
CA VAL A 112 9.92 9.55 4.41
C VAL A 112 9.13 8.31 3.97
N LEU A 113 8.64 8.36 2.74
CA LEU A 113 7.92 7.27 2.10
C LEU A 113 8.89 6.56 1.16
N VAL A 114 9.07 5.25 1.35
CA VAL A 114 9.95 4.43 0.51
C VAL A 114 9.15 3.29 -0.07
N ALA A 115 9.21 3.16 -1.39
CA ALA A 115 8.52 2.12 -2.12
C ALA A 115 9.49 1.40 -3.05
N GLU A 116 9.50 0.07 -2.98
CA GLU A 116 10.14 -0.78 -3.98
C GLU A 116 9.07 -1.45 -4.83
N GLU A 117 9.13 -1.26 -6.15
CA GLU A 117 8.22 -1.86 -7.14
C GLU A 117 6.74 -1.71 -6.72
N ILE A 118 5.97 -2.80 -6.66
CA ILE A 118 4.55 -2.79 -6.27
C ILE A 118 4.31 -2.36 -4.81
N GLY A 119 5.36 -2.24 -3.99
CA GLY A 119 5.31 -1.59 -2.67
C GLY A 119 4.83 -0.13 -2.74
N ILE A 120 4.80 0.48 -3.92
CA ILE A 120 4.21 1.82 -4.13
C ILE A 120 2.70 1.87 -3.86
N VAL A 121 1.98 0.74 -3.93
CA VAL A 121 0.51 0.71 -3.81
C VAL A 121 0.01 1.23 -2.44
N PRO A 122 0.44 0.70 -1.28
CA PRO A 122 0.04 1.26 0.00
C PRO A 122 0.57 2.69 0.21
N ILE A 123 1.74 3.03 -0.34
CA ILE A 123 2.30 4.38 -0.29
C ILE A 123 1.43 5.38 -1.08
N ARG A 124 0.85 4.98 -2.22
CA ARG A 124 -0.11 5.80 -2.98
C ARG A 124 -1.37 6.09 -2.17
N SER A 125 -1.87 5.12 -1.41
CA SER A 125 -3.02 5.32 -0.52
C SER A 125 -2.67 6.33 0.59
N ILE A 126 -1.50 6.19 1.21
CA ILE A 126 -0.98 7.12 2.22
C ILE A 126 -0.83 8.53 1.63
N ALA A 127 -0.19 8.67 0.47
CA ALA A 127 -0.01 9.95 -0.19
C ALA A 127 -1.35 10.62 -0.54
N GLY A 128 -2.34 9.85 -1.00
CA GLY A 128 -3.68 10.34 -1.27
C GLY A 128 -4.38 10.84 0.00
N GLU A 129 -4.23 10.16 1.13
CA GLU A 129 -4.77 10.60 2.42
C GLU A 129 -4.09 11.87 2.93
N LEU A 130 -2.76 11.95 2.85
CA LEU A 130 -2.00 13.14 3.24
C LEU A 130 -2.42 14.37 2.43
N ALA A 131 -2.59 14.20 1.11
CA ALA A 131 -3.04 15.27 0.23
C ALA A 131 -4.46 15.72 0.57
N ALA A 132 -5.38 14.77 0.79
CA ALA A 132 -6.77 15.09 1.17
C ALA A 132 -6.88 15.75 2.55
N ALA A 133 -5.98 15.41 3.47
CA ALA A 133 -5.91 16.00 4.81
C ALA A 133 -5.21 17.37 4.85
N GLY A 134 -4.63 17.83 3.74
CA GLY A 134 -3.85 19.08 3.70
C GLY A 134 -2.58 19.01 4.55
N PHE A 135 -1.89 17.86 4.56
CA PHE A 135 -0.70 17.67 5.35
C PHE A 135 0.47 18.56 4.86
N GLU A 136 0.91 19.51 5.69
CA GLU A 136 1.86 20.55 5.28
C GLU A 136 3.34 20.24 5.63
N ARG A 137 3.62 19.17 6.37
CA ARG A 137 5.00 18.88 6.79
C ARG A 137 5.80 18.30 5.61
N PRO A 138 7.11 18.60 5.55
CA PRO A 138 7.99 18.03 4.53
C PRO A 138 7.83 16.50 4.43
N THR A 139 7.61 16.03 3.20
CA THR A 139 7.44 14.63 2.86
C THR A 139 8.37 14.30 1.70
N THR A 140 9.23 13.31 1.88
CA THR A 140 10.12 12.78 0.84
C THR A 140 9.59 11.44 0.36
N LEU A 141 9.44 11.26 -0.95
CA LEU A 141 9.16 9.96 -1.57
C LEU A 141 10.41 9.45 -2.29
N VAL A 142 10.85 8.24 -1.93
CA VAL A 142 11.87 7.49 -2.65
C VAL A 142 11.23 6.26 -3.26
N TYR A 143 11.15 6.21 -4.59
CA TYR A 143 10.71 5.04 -5.33
C TYR A 143 11.92 4.33 -5.94
N SER A 144 11.99 3.02 -5.76
CA SER A 144 13.01 2.15 -6.31
C SER A 144 12.33 1.07 -7.14
N ALA A 145 12.87 0.80 -8.32
CA ALA A 145 12.49 -0.34 -9.15
C ALA A 145 13.67 -1.31 -9.25
N ARG A 146 14.76 -0.83 -9.85
CA ARG A 146 15.97 -1.63 -10.09
C ARG A 146 17.09 -1.38 -9.08
N ASP A 147 17.33 -0.10 -8.77
CA ASP A 147 18.45 0.30 -7.93
C ASP A 147 18.04 0.37 -6.45
N PRO A 148 18.87 -0.08 -5.49
CA PRO A 148 18.51 -0.05 -4.08
C PRO A 148 18.12 1.35 -3.59
N ALA A 149 17.05 1.44 -2.78
CA ALA A 149 16.59 2.73 -2.25
C ALA A 149 17.52 3.34 -1.18
N ALA A 150 18.29 2.50 -0.48
CA ALA A 150 19.03 2.92 0.72
C ALA A 150 20.06 4.04 0.48
N PRO A 151 20.90 4.04 -0.59
CA PRO A 151 21.80 5.15 -0.88
C PRO A 151 21.07 6.47 -1.10
N THR A 152 19.97 6.46 -1.85
CA THR A 152 19.13 7.65 -2.10
C THR A 152 18.48 8.15 -0.81
N VAL A 153 18.04 7.24 0.07
CA VAL A 153 17.53 7.62 1.40
C VAL A 153 18.64 8.23 2.24
N ASP A 154 19.85 7.69 2.21
CA ASP A 154 21.00 8.22 2.97
C ASP A 154 21.37 9.65 2.53
N GLU A 155 21.37 9.89 1.21
CA GLU A 155 21.62 11.19 0.61
C GLU A 155 20.54 12.23 0.95
N LEU A 156 19.26 11.87 0.74
CA LEU A 156 18.15 12.81 0.90
C LEU A 156 17.73 13.06 2.35
N VAL A 157 17.95 12.09 3.24
CA VAL A 157 17.60 12.20 4.66
C VAL A 157 18.85 12.58 5.44
N THR A 158 19.13 13.88 5.50
CA THR A 158 20.30 14.44 6.19
C THR A 158 20.13 14.48 7.71
N ASP A 159 18.89 14.53 8.21
CA ASP A 159 18.54 14.56 9.62
C ASP A 159 17.26 13.75 9.91
N VAL A 160 17.11 13.28 11.14
CA VAL A 160 15.98 12.41 11.56
C VAL A 160 15.08 13.06 12.63
N ALA A 161 15.21 14.37 12.85
CA ALA A 161 14.44 15.07 13.87
C ALA A 161 12.95 15.06 13.50
N ALA A 162 12.09 14.66 14.45
CA ALA A 162 10.65 14.55 14.25
C ALA A 162 10.30 13.85 12.92
N LEU A 163 10.93 12.70 12.65
CA LEU A 163 10.74 11.92 11.43
C LEU A 163 9.98 10.60 11.74
N VAL A 164 9.16 10.18 10.80
CA VAL A 164 8.60 8.83 10.70
C VAL A 164 8.78 8.33 9.26
N ALA A 165 9.19 7.08 9.11
CA ALA A 165 9.41 6.46 7.81
C ALA A 165 8.42 5.33 7.55
N TYR A 166 7.96 5.22 6.31
CA TYR A 166 7.06 4.17 5.82
C TYR A 166 7.76 3.47 4.66
N VAL A 167 8.14 2.20 4.84
CA VAL A 167 8.94 1.44 3.87
C VAL A 167 8.18 0.20 3.40
N ALA A 168 7.80 0.15 2.12
CA ALA A 168 7.08 -0.97 1.53
C ALA A 168 7.91 -1.59 0.39
N GLY A 169 8.17 -2.89 0.46
CA GLY A 169 9.04 -3.57 -0.51
C GLY A 169 9.48 -4.97 -0.08
N GLY A 170 10.61 -5.41 -0.63
CA GLY A 170 11.28 -6.65 -0.24
C GLY A 170 12.02 -6.53 1.08
N ALA A 171 12.31 -7.68 1.72
CA ALA A 171 13.05 -7.71 2.99
C ALA A 171 14.38 -6.93 2.95
N ALA A 172 15.14 -7.08 1.85
CA ALA A 172 16.46 -6.44 1.70
C ALA A 172 16.36 -4.92 1.71
N THR A 173 15.40 -4.34 0.99
CA THR A 173 15.17 -2.88 0.97
C THR A 173 14.75 -2.38 2.33
N ILE A 174 13.81 -3.08 2.99
CA ILE A 174 13.35 -2.73 4.34
C ILE A 174 14.52 -2.72 5.33
N ASP A 175 15.35 -3.75 5.32
CA ASP A 175 16.48 -3.87 6.24
C ASP A 175 17.56 -2.83 5.96
N ALA A 176 17.90 -2.57 4.70
CA ALA A 176 18.90 -1.59 4.31
C ALA A 176 18.46 -0.15 4.63
N VAL A 177 17.23 0.24 4.29
CA VAL A 177 16.68 1.57 4.60
C VAL A 177 16.58 1.77 6.12
N ARG A 178 16.14 0.74 6.85
CA ARG A 178 16.11 0.80 8.32
C ARG A 178 17.50 0.97 8.90
N ALA A 179 18.51 0.27 8.37
CA ALA A 179 19.90 0.40 8.83
C ALA A 179 20.42 1.84 8.62
N VAL A 180 20.17 2.44 7.45
CA VAL A 180 20.52 3.85 7.18
C VAL A 180 19.87 4.79 8.18
N LEU A 181 18.54 4.74 8.32
CA LEU A 181 17.81 5.67 9.18
C LEU A 181 18.14 5.51 10.66
N THR A 182 18.30 4.27 11.14
CA THR A 182 18.68 4.00 12.53
C THR A 182 20.15 4.35 12.80
N GLY A 183 21.03 4.20 11.81
CA GLY A 183 22.41 4.69 11.86
C GLY A 183 22.51 6.21 12.02
N LYS A 184 21.52 6.96 11.50
CA LYS A 184 21.36 8.40 11.73
C LYS A 184 20.66 8.75 13.06
N GLY A 185 20.31 7.76 13.87
CA GLY A 185 19.70 7.96 15.19
C GLY A 185 18.18 7.90 15.23
N LEU A 186 17.50 7.52 14.14
CA LEU A 186 16.04 7.35 14.17
C LEU A 186 15.67 6.13 15.04
N GLU A 187 14.67 6.27 15.90
CA GLU A 187 14.17 5.14 16.67
C GLU A 187 13.63 4.04 15.75
N ARG A 188 13.98 2.78 16.01
CA ARG A 188 13.55 1.64 15.19
C ARG A 188 12.02 1.57 15.00
N LYS A 189 11.24 1.94 16.03
CA LYS A 189 9.76 1.94 15.99
C LYS A 189 9.16 3.04 15.10
N ALA A 190 9.95 4.05 14.74
CA ALA A 190 9.58 5.11 13.82
C ALA A 190 9.79 4.71 12.35
N VAL A 191 10.39 3.54 12.08
CA VAL A 191 10.40 2.92 10.75
C VAL A 191 9.26 1.91 10.67
N LYS A 192 8.14 2.32 10.09
CA LYS A 192 7.01 1.45 9.74
C LYS A 192 7.34 0.72 8.44
N TRP A 193 6.94 -0.54 8.33
CA TRP A 193 7.24 -1.33 7.15
C TRP A 193 6.16 -2.36 6.82
N GLU A 194 6.04 -2.70 5.54
CA GLU A 194 5.22 -3.79 5.02
C GLU A 194 6.07 -4.58 4.03
N LYS A 195 6.22 -5.89 4.26
CA LYS A 195 7.02 -6.77 3.40
C LYS A 195 6.15 -7.46 2.37
N PHE A 196 6.54 -7.39 1.10
CA PHE A 196 5.80 -8.01 0.00
C PHE A 196 6.44 -9.32 -0.49
N TRP A 197 7.76 -9.45 -0.42
CA TRP A 197 8.54 -10.68 -0.66
C TRP A 197 9.63 -10.87 0.41
#